data_AF-A0A8T7KAF2-F1
#
_entry.id   AF-A0A8T7KAF2-F1
#
_cell.length_a   1.000
_cell.length_b   1.000
_cell.length_c   1.000
_cell.angle_alpha   90.00
_cell.angle_beta   90.00
_cell.angle_gamma   90.00
#
_symmetry.space_group_name_H-M   'P 1'
#
loop_
_entity.id
_entity.type
_entity.pdbx_description
1 polymer ?
#
loop_
_entity_poly.entity_id
_entity_poly.type
_entity_poly.pdbx_seq_one_letter_code
_entity_poly.pdbx_strand_id
1 'polypeptide(L)'
;MKPQSVAKTGTVSDHLLVRSFAALLSGLTALLYLLIGLRVLIVLEGSADQTWALAPAAAYGLGLVLLLLLRSRWVWVLGAALQVFVIFTYFNLAPQRIPTFEFWGMLIRVVQALLLLALAYLALRRS
;
A
#
# COMPACT_ATOMS: atom_id res chain seq x y z
N MET A 1 4.33 34.53 -41.36
CA MET A 1 3.62 33.47 -40.61
C MET A 1 4.64 32.63 -39.87
N LYS A 2 4.68 32.69 -38.53
CA LYS A 2 5.52 31.80 -37.69
C LYS A 2 4.75 30.49 -37.48
N PRO A 3 5.35 29.31 -37.71
CA PRO A 3 4.68 28.05 -37.41
C PRO A 3 4.48 27.94 -35.90
N GLN A 4 3.23 27.67 -35.50
CA GLN A 4 2.88 27.42 -34.12
C GLN A 4 3.55 26.12 -33.66
N SER A 5 4.34 26.23 -32.59
CA SER A 5 4.93 25.10 -31.88
C SER A 5 3.81 24.18 -31.40
N VAL A 6 3.66 23.02 -32.05
CA VAL A 6 2.82 21.93 -31.59
C VAL A 6 3.30 21.53 -30.19
N ALA A 7 2.48 21.81 -29.18
CA ALA A 7 2.75 21.43 -27.80
C ALA A 7 2.90 19.89 -27.74
N LYS A 8 4.11 19.41 -27.44
CA LYS A 8 4.32 18.00 -27.08
C LYS A 8 3.53 17.74 -25.80
N THR A 9 2.41 17.05 -25.91
CA THR A 9 1.73 16.42 -24.78
C THR A 9 2.75 15.54 -24.06
N GLY A 10 3.19 16.00 -22.89
CA GLY A 10 4.21 15.31 -22.10
C GLY A 10 3.69 13.93 -21.71
N THR A 11 4.31 12.88 -22.23
CA THR A 11 4.04 11.51 -21.80
C THR A 11 4.47 11.38 -20.35
N VAL A 12 3.52 11.07 -19.46
CA VAL A 12 3.84 10.76 -18.06
C VAL A 12 4.73 9.51 -18.07
N SER A 13 5.88 9.56 -17.42
CA SER A 13 6.77 8.39 -17.40
C SER A 13 6.08 7.22 -16.69
N ASP A 14 6.20 6.00 -17.24
CA ASP A 14 5.65 4.78 -16.61
C ASP A 14 6.02 4.68 -15.13
N HIS A 15 7.23 5.13 -14.81
CA HIS A 15 7.74 5.16 -13.45
C HIS A 15 6.93 6.06 -12.52
N LEU A 16 6.53 7.25 -12.99
CA LEU A 16 5.67 8.15 -12.21
C LEU A 16 4.28 7.55 -12.04
N LEU A 17 3.72 6.92 -13.08
CA LEU A 17 2.42 6.25 -13.00
C LEU A 17 2.43 5.12 -11.96
N VAL A 18 3.41 4.22 -12.02
CA VAL A 18 3.50 3.10 -11.07
C VAL A 18 3.77 3.59 -9.65
N ARG A 19 4.57 4.65 -9.48
CA ARG A 19 4.81 5.24 -8.16
C ARG A 19 3.55 5.88 -7.58
N SER A 20 2.80 6.63 -8.38
CA SER A 20 1.52 7.21 -7.97
C SER A 20 0.50 6.13 -7.63
N PHE A 21 0.47 5.04 -8.40
CA PHE A 21 -0.36 3.89 -8.12
C PHE A 21 0.03 3.20 -6.80
N ALA A 22 1.31 2.94 -6.58
CA ALA A 22 1.81 2.39 -5.31
C ALA A 22 1.49 3.31 -4.11
N ALA A 23 1.66 4.62 -4.28
CA ALA A 23 1.30 5.61 -3.27
C ALA A 23 -0.20 5.53 -2.94
N LEU A 24 -1.06 5.47 -3.96
CA LEU A 24 -2.51 5.33 -3.79
C LEU A 24 -2.89 4.04 -3.06
N LEU A 25 -2.28 2.89 -3.41
CA LEU A 25 -2.53 1.63 -2.71
C LEU A 25 -2.06 1.66 -1.25
N SER A 26 -0.93 2.30 -0.98
CA SER A 26 -0.44 2.52 0.39
C SER A 26 -1.42 3.40 1.17
N GLY A 27 -1.89 4.50 0.58
CA GLY A 27 -2.89 5.39 1.18
C GLY A 27 -4.22 4.70 1.44
N LEU A 28 -4.72 3.90 0.49
CA LEU A 28 -5.93 3.10 0.66
C LEU A 28 -5.79 2.11 1.82
N THR A 29 -4.65 1.43 1.91
CA THR A 29 -4.38 0.48 3.00
C THR A 29 -4.31 1.20 4.34
N ALA A 30 -3.66 2.37 4.40
CA ALA A 30 -3.61 3.21 5.61
C ALA A 30 -5.01 3.64 6.06
N LEU A 31 -5.84 4.08 5.10
CA LEU A 31 -7.21 4.49 5.37
C LEU A 31 -8.05 3.34 5.91
N LEU A 32 -7.98 2.15 5.30
CA LEU A 32 -8.70 0.98 5.79
C LEU A 32 -8.31 0.66 7.24
N TYR A 33 -7.01 0.61 7.54
CA TYR A 33 -6.53 0.38 8.90
C TYR A 33 -6.92 1.49 9.88
N LEU A 34 -6.94 2.75 9.45
CA LEU A 34 -7.40 3.86 10.28
C LEU A 34 -8.89 3.72 10.61
N LEU A 35 -9.72 3.40 9.62
CA LEU A 35 -11.16 3.20 9.81
C LEU A 35 -11.46 2.01 10.73
N ILE A 36 -10.63 0.96 10.70
CA ILE A 36 -10.68 -0.15 11.66
C ILE A 36 -10.31 0.34 13.06
N GLY A 37 -9.18 1.05 13.20
CA GLY A 37 -8.74 1.57 14.50
C GLY A 37 -9.73 2.56 15.14
N LEU A 38 -10.44 3.34 14.31
CA LEU A 38 -11.50 4.26 14.71
C LEU A 38 -12.88 3.58 14.87
N ARG A 39 -12.96 2.26 14.67
CA ARG A 39 -14.19 1.45 14.78
C ARG A 39 -15.30 1.83 13.80
N VAL A 40 -14.96 2.44 12.68
CA VAL A 40 -15.89 2.68 11.57
C VAL A 40 -16.09 1.40 10.76
N LEU A 41 -15.02 0.62 10.59
CA LEU A 41 -15.08 -0.72 9.97
C LEU A 41 -14.85 -1.78 11.04
N ILE A 42 -15.87 -2.63 11.24
CA ILE A 42 -15.79 -3.74 12.21
C ILE A 42 -15.22 -4.97 11.49
N VAL A 43 -14.10 -5.47 11.99
CA VAL A 43 -13.35 -6.61 11.42
C VAL A 43 -13.50 -7.86 12.28
N LEU A 44 -13.46 -7.69 13.59
CA LEU A 44 -13.69 -8.73 14.59
C LEU A 44 -14.90 -8.35 15.43
N GLU A 45 -15.96 -9.15 15.36
CA GLU A 45 -17.11 -9.00 16.24
C GLU A 45 -16.71 -9.34 17.67
N GLY A 46 -17.04 -8.46 18.62
CA GLY A 46 -16.74 -8.66 20.05
C GLY A 46 -15.35 -8.23 20.52
N SER A 47 -14.45 -7.76 19.65
CA SER A 47 -13.17 -7.20 20.10
C SER A 47 -13.39 -5.81 20.69
N ALA A 48 -13.26 -5.68 22.02
CA ALA A 48 -13.39 -4.40 22.71
C ALA A 48 -12.27 -3.41 22.37
N ASP A 49 -11.19 -3.84 21.73
CA ASP A 49 -10.05 -3.02 21.33
C ASP A 49 -9.62 -3.29 19.89
N GLN A 50 -9.65 -2.25 19.05
CA GLN A 50 -9.19 -2.26 17.66
C GLN A 50 -8.00 -1.31 17.43
N THR A 51 -7.42 -0.76 18.50
CA THR A 51 -6.28 0.17 18.43
C THR A 51 -5.03 -0.46 17.81
N TRP A 52 -4.95 -1.80 17.79
CA TRP A 52 -3.93 -2.56 17.06
C TRP A 52 -3.85 -2.19 15.58
N ALA A 53 -4.94 -1.69 14.98
CA ALA A 53 -4.99 -1.26 13.58
C ALA A 53 -4.35 0.14 13.36
N LEU A 54 -4.09 0.92 14.41
CA LEU A 54 -3.50 2.26 14.27
C LEU A 54 -2.01 2.21 13.89
N ALA A 55 -1.27 1.22 14.40
CA ALA A 55 0.13 1.03 14.04
C ALA A 55 0.32 0.76 12.53
N PRO A 56 -0.38 -0.21 11.91
CA PRO A 56 -0.31 -0.39 10.47
C PRO A 56 -0.88 0.82 9.70
N ALA A 57 -1.92 1.50 10.19
CA ALA A 57 -2.41 2.73 9.55
C ALA A 57 -1.30 3.79 9.42
N ALA A 58 -0.56 4.03 10.51
CA ALA A 58 0.57 4.95 10.52
C ALA A 58 1.71 4.48 9.61
N ALA A 59 2.04 3.19 9.61
CA ALA A 59 3.10 2.65 8.76
C ALA A 59 2.80 2.79 7.26
N TYR A 60 1.57 2.47 6.84
CA TYR A 60 1.15 2.65 5.45
C TYR A 60 0.98 4.14 5.07
N GLY A 61 0.58 4.99 6.03
CA GLY A 61 0.56 6.44 5.84
C GLY A 61 1.97 7.02 5.64
N LEU A 62 2.95 6.55 6.42
CA LEU A 62 4.35 6.88 6.20
C LEU A 62 4.82 6.37 4.83
N GLY A 63 4.46 5.14 4.45
CA GLY A 63 4.76 4.59 3.13
C GLY A 63 4.24 5.46 1.98
N LEU A 64 3.02 5.98 2.10
CA LEU A 64 2.45 6.95 1.16
C LEU A 64 3.34 8.19 1.05
N VAL A 65 3.68 8.82 2.18
CA VAL A 65 4.51 10.03 2.21
C VAL A 65 5.89 9.77 1.58
N LEU A 66 6.54 8.66 1.93
CA LEU A 66 7.85 8.30 1.40
C LEU A 66 7.80 8.03 -0.11
N LEU A 67 6.74 7.39 -0.62
CA LEU A 67 6.56 7.14 -2.06
C LEU A 67 6.32 8.43 -2.85
N LEU A 68 5.69 9.44 -2.25
CA LEU A 68 5.48 10.73 -2.89
C LEU A 68 6.75 11.59 -2.90
N LEU A 69 7.50 11.59 -1.78
CA LEU A 69 8.64 12.50 -1.59
C LEU A 69 9.97 11.93 -2.06
N LEU A 70 10.19 10.61 -1.94
CA LEU A 70 11.51 10.00 -2.18
C LEU A 70 11.55 9.17 -3.46
N ARG A 71 12.58 9.41 -4.26
CA ARG A 71 12.89 8.66 -5.50
C ARG A 71 14.07 7.72 -5.29
N SER A 72 14.02 6.91 -4.24
CA SER A 72 15.11 6.01 -3.88
C SER A 72 14.68 4.56 -4.05
N ARG A 73 15.47 3.79 -4.83
CA ARG A 73 15.26 2.34 -5.00
C ARG A 73 15.20 1.59 -3.67
N TRP A 74 15.94 2.06 -2.66
CA TRP A 74 16.01 1.43 -1.35
C TRP A 74 14.69 1.55 -0.58
N VAL A 75 13.95 2.66 -0.79
CA VAL A 75 12.59 2.82 -0.24
C VAL A 75 11.67 1.75 -0.81
N TRP A 76 11.81 1.43 -2.09
CA TRP A 76 10.95 0.45 -2.77
C TRP A 76 11.30 -0.98 -2.37
N VAL A 77 12.60 -1.30 -2.29
CA VAL A 77 13.08 -2.59 -1.79
C VAL A 77 12.62 -2.83 -0.35
N LEU A 78 12.82 -1.84 0.54
CA LEU A 78 12.38 -1.93 1.93
C LEU A 78 10.86 -2.09 2.03
N GLY A 79 10.11 -1.28 1.27
CA GLY A 79 8.65 -1.39 1.21
C GLY A 79 8.18 -2.76 0.74
N ALA A 80 8.80 -3.31 -0.31
CA ALA A 80 8.49 -4.65 -0.81
C ALA A 80 8.79 -5.73 0.22
N ALA A 81 9.94 -5.67 0.90
CA ALA A 81 10.30 -6.60 1.97
C ALA A 81 9.28 -6.55 3.13
N LEU A 82 8.86 -5.35 3.53
CA LEU A 82 7.82 -5.16 4.55
C LEU A 82 6.46 -5.71 4.10
N GLN A 83 6.07 -5.54 2.83
CA GLN A 83 4.83 -6.14 2.31
C GLN A 83 4.88 -7.68 2.39
N VAL A 84 6.00 -8.29 1.96
CA VAL A 84 6.18 -9.75 2.05
C VAL A 84 6.04 -10.20 3.50
N PHE A 85 6.70 -9.51 4.44
CA PHE A 85 6.61 -9.81 5.86
C PHE A 85 5.17 -9.75 6.40
N VAL A 86 4.42 -8.69 6.08
CA VAL A 86 3.05 -8.50 6.58
C VAL A 86 2.09 -9.54 5.98
N ILE A 87 2.21 -9.83 4.68
CA ILE A 87 1.40 -10.85 4.00
C ILE A 87 1.71 -12.24 4.59
N PHE A 88 2.99 -12.57 4.75
CA PHE A 88 3.41 -13.84 5.36
C PHE A 88 2.87 -13.98 6.79
N THR A 89 3.06 -12.94 7.62
CA THR A 89 2.58 -12.93 9.01
C THR A 89 1.07 -13.14 9.08
N TYR A 90 0.30 -12.55 8.16
CA TYR A 90 -1.14 -12.80 8.10
C TYR A 90 -1.48 -14.26 7.88
N PHE A 91 -0.92 -14.89 6.85
CA PHE A 91 -1.23 -16.29 6.56
C PHE A 91 -0.71 -17.23 7.66
N ASN A 92 0.42 -16.91 8.27
CA ASN A 92 0.96 -17.68 9.39
C ASN A 92 0.08 -17.61 10.65
N LEU A 93 -0.53 -16.45 10.92
CA LEU A 93 -1.44 -16.25 12.05
C LEU A 93 -2.91 -16.59 11.72
N ALA A 94 -3.26 -16.86 10.47
CA ALA A 94 -4.64 -17.15 10.07
C ALA A 94 -5.24 -18.38 10.80
N PRO A 95 -4.53 -19.52 10.96
CA PRO A 95 -5.07 -20.69 11.66
C PRO A 95 -5.40 -20.45 13.13
N GLN A 96 -4.85 -19.39 13.74
CA GLN A 96 -5.04 -19.04 15.15
C GLN A 96 -6.24 -18.11 15.36
N ARG A 97 -6.93 -17.70 14.30
CA ARG A 97 -8.04 -16.74 14.31
C ARG A 97 -9.36 -17.42 13.95
N ILE A 98 -10.45 -16.90 14.52
CA ILE A 98 -11.82 -17.30 14.19
C ILE A 98 -12.57 -16.03 13.77
N PRO A 99 -13.06 -15.94 12.52
CA PRO A 99 -12.84 -16.89 11.43
C PRO A 99 -11.38 -16.87 10.95
N THR A 100 -10.94 -17.97 10.32
CA THR A 100 -9.55 -18.09 9.81
C THR A 100 -9.22 -17.00 8.80
N PHE A 101 -10.19 -16.64 7.95
CA PHE A 101 -10.09 -15.56 6.99
C PHE A 101 -11.35 -14.69 7.07
N GLU A 102 -11.13 -13.41 7.33
CA GLU A 102 -12.18 -12.39 7.35
C GLU A 102 -12.20 -11.63 6.02
N PHE A 103 -13.39 -11.20 5.59
CA PHE A 103 -13.55 -10.46 4.33
C PHE A 103 -12.62 -9.24 4.24
N TRP A 104 -12.60 -8.40 5.28
CA TRP A 104 -11.74 -7.21 5.33
C TRP A 104 -10.25 -7.57 5.34
N GLY A 105 -9.87 -8.62 6.08
CA GLY A 105 -8.49 -9.11 6.10
C GLY A 105 -8.01 -9.54 4.71
N MET A 106 -8.84 -10.30 3.98
CA MET A 106 -8.53 -10.75 2.62
C MET A 106 -8.52 -9.58 1.62
N LEU A 107 -9.46 -8.65 1.71
CA LEU A 107 -9.50 -7.45 0.86
C LEU A 107 -8.22 -6.63 1.02
N ILE A 108 -7.78 -6.38 2.25
CA ILE A 108 -6.50 -5.70 2.51
C ILE A 108 -5.34 -6.49 1.89
N ARG A 109 -5.36 -7.83 1.90
CA ARG A 109 -4.27 -8.65 1.33
C ARG A 109 -4.20 -8.55 -0.18
N VAL A 110 -5.34 -8.42 -0.86
CA VAL A 110 -5.36 -8.14 -2.31
C VAL A 110 -4.71 -6.80 -2.62
N VAL A 111 -5.06 -5.75 -1.89
CA VAL A 111 -4.46 -4.40 -2.06
C VAL A 111 -2.95 -4.45 -1.79
N GLN A 112 -2.52 -5.15 -0.73
CA GLN A 112 -1.11 -5.31 -0.38
C GLN A 112 -0.32 -6.11 -1.42
N ALA A 113 -0.93 -7.14 -2.03
CA ALA A 113 -0.29 -7.89 -3.11
C ALA A 113 -0.05 -7.01 -4.35
N LEU A 114 -1.03 -6.17 -4.72
CA LEU A 114 -0.86 -5.20 -5.81
C LEU A 114 0.22 -4.17 -5.48
N LEU A 115 0.27 -3.70 -4.24
CA LEU A 115 1.32 -2.79 -3.78
C LEU A 115 2.70 -3.45 -3.86
N LEU A 116 2.82 -4.70 -3.41
CA LEU A 116 4.05 -5.48 -3.52
C LEU A 116 4.53 -5.59 -4.97
N LEU A 117 3.63 -5.91 -5.91
CA LEU A 117 3.96 -5.98 -7.33
C LEU A 117 4.45 -4.63 -7.87
N ALA A 118 3.78 -3.53 -7.51
CA ALA A 118 4.19 -2.19 -7.92
C ALA A 118 5.58 -1.83 -7.35
N LEU A 119 5.84 -2.12 -6.08
CA LEU A 119 7.14 -1.88 -5.42
C LEU A 119 8.24 -2.75 -6.01
N ALA A 120 7.96 -4.02 -6.29
CA ALA A 120 8.90 -4.93 -6.93
C ALA A 120 9.26 -4.44 -8.35
N TYR A 121 8.26 -4.03 -9.14
CA TYR A 121 8.49 -3.45 -10.45
C TYR A 121 9.39 -2.20 -10.36
N LEU A 122 9.08 -1.28 -9.45
CA LEU A 122 9.88 -0.08 -9.23
C LEU A 122 11.31 -0.46 -8.81
N ALA A 123 11.48 -1.39 -7.87
CA ALA A 123 12.79 -1.84 -7.39
C ALA A 123 13.65 -2.46 -8.50
N LEU A 124 13.04 -3.17 -9.44
CA LEU A 124 13.72 -3.85 -10.55
C LEU A 124 14.06 -2.91 -11.71
N ARG A 125 13.22 -1.91 -12.01
CA ARG A 125 13.57 -0.86 -12.98
C ARG A 125 14.60 0.08 -12.33
N ARG A 126 15.85 0.03 -12.81
CA ARG A 126 16.85 1.05 -12.47
C ARG A 126 16.28 2.42 -12.82
N SER A 127 16.16 3.25 -11.78
CA SER A 127 15.80 4.66 -11.84
C SER A 127 17.00 5.53 -12.18
#